data_AF-A0A930HYN4-F1
#
_entry.id   AF-A0A930HYN4-F1
#
_cell.length_a   1.000
_cell.length_b   1.000
_cell.length_c   1.000
_cell.angle_alpha   90.00
_cell.angle_beta   90.00
_cell.angle_gamma   90.00
#
_symmetry.space_group_name_H-M   'P 1'
#
loop_
_entity.id
_entity.type
_entity.pdbx_description
1 polymer ?
#
loop_
_entity_poly.entity_id
_entity_poly.type
_entity_poly.pdbx_seq_one_letter_code
_entity_poly.pdbx_strand_id
1 'polypeptide(L)'
;MSKQTKLSRIISTIILGIILVIGGVISCKHSHTIEGQGEGDTVAASEFEPQGAEKKLSIDLNSITSVRFPKYKLSKATPIIPDSISMAADEETVSSGNYAATLILDTIPNKDFYDRVDAAAQHDTCWSINKFAYTYLHRDKQGGMYKIVFSKGGTQIFVTHVNRELAKIATTPGKEKGKKDKKTKR
;
A
#
# COMPACT_ATOMS: atom_id res chain seq x y z
N MET A 1 -0.53 14.49 76.61
CA MET A 1 -1.10 13.46 75.70
C MET A 1 -2.45 13.95 75.13
N SER A 2 -2.53 14.52 73.91
CA SER A 2 -3.85 14.77 73.24
C SER A 2 -3.82 15.05 71.72
N LYS A 3 -2.73 14.74 71.00
CA LYS A 3 -2.65 15.04 69.54
C LYS A 3 -2.88 13.83 68.62
N GLN A 4 -2.69 12.60 69.09
CA GLN A 4 -2.85 11.37 68.28
C GLN A 4 -4.32 11.00 67.97
N THR A 5 -5.28 11.40 68.82
CA THR A 5 -6.69 11.00 68.68
C THR A 5 -7.51 11.85 67.70
N LYS A 6 -7.02 13.04 67.32
CA LYS A 6 -7.71 13.91 66.35
C LYS A 6 -7.41 13.54 64.90
N LEU A 7 -6.19 13.11 64.59
CA LEU A 7 -5.78 12.70 63.25
C LEU A 7 -6.43 11.36 62.82
N SER A 8 -6.57 10.40 63.73
CA SER A 8 -7.24 9.12 63.47
C SER A 8 -8.73 9.28 63.12
N ARG A 9 -9.43 10.25 63.72
CA ARG A 9 -10.84 10.55 63.40
C ARG A 9 -11.01 11.15 62.01
N ILE A 10 -10.09 12.01 61.58
CA ILE A 10 -10.14 12.68 60.26
C ILE A 10 -9.89 11.68 59.13
N ILE A 11 -8.94 10.75 59.30
CA ILE A 11 -8.63 9.72 58.32
C ILE A 11 -9.81 8.72 58.19
N SER A 12 -10.45 8.37 59.31
CA SER A 12 -11.61 7.48 59.31
C SER A 12 -12.85 8.09 58.62
N THR A 13 -13.04 9.41 58.69
CA THR A 13 -14.14 10.09 57.98
C THR A 13 -13.91 10.21 56.48
N ILE A 14 -12.65 10.36 56.03
CA ILE A 14 -12.31 10.45 54.60
C ILE A 14 -12.52 9.09 53.92
N ILE A 15 -12.15 7.99 54.58
CA ILE A 15 -12.33 6.62 54.05
C ILE A 15 -13.82 6.25 53.97
N LEU A 16 -14.65 6.65 54.93
CA LEU A 16 -16.10 6.43 54.89
C LEU A 16 -16.78 7.22 53.76
N GLY A 17 -16.28 8.41 53.44
CA GLY A 17 -16.77 9.23 52.32
C GLY A 17 -16.49 8.62 50.94
N ILE A 18 -15.35 7.95 50.76
CA ILE A 18 -15.00 7.29 49.50
C ILE A 18 -15.86 6.05 49.25
N ILE A 19 -16.23 5.31 50.30
CA ILE A 19 -17.08 4.11 50.19
C ILE A 19 -18.53 4.48 49.83
N LEU A 20 -19.03 5.64 50.25
CA LEU A 20 -20.37 6.11 49.91
C LEU A 20 -20.53 6.55 48.43
N VAL A 21 -19.44 6.83 47.72
CA VAL A 21 -19.47 7.18 46.28
C VAL A 21 -19.55 5.93 45.39
N ILE A 22 -19.18 4.75 45.90
CA ILE A 22 -19.17 3.49 45.13
C ILE A 22 -20.51 2.73 45.24
N GLY A 23 -21.31 3.02 46.27
CA GLY A 23 -22.61 2.37 46.53
C GLY A 23 -23.81 2.90 45.72
N GLY A 24 -23.58 3.48 44.53
CA GLY A 24 -24.59 4.19 43.74
C GLY A 24 -24.87 3.60 42.37
N VAL A 25 -24.82 2.28 42.19
CA VAL A 25 -25.30 1.65 40.95
C VAL A 25 -26.11 0.41 41.31
N ILE A 26 -27.39 0.59 41.62
CA ILE A 26 -28.53 -0.27 41.22
C ILE A 26 -29.79 0.55 41.54
N SER A 27 -30.37 1.20 40.53
CA SER A 27 -31.80 1.10 40.21
C SER A 27 -32.15 1.94 38.99
N CYS A 28 -32.61 1.23 37.95
CA CYS A 28 -33.68 1.60 37.02
C CYS A 28 -33.66 2.96 36.30
N LYS A 29 -33.40 2.84 34.98
CA LYS A 29 -34.23 3.33 33.88
C LYS A 29 -34.97 4.66 34.10
N HIS A 30 -34.50 5.71 33.44
CA HIS A 30 -35.12 6.28 32.23
C HIS A 30 -34.33 7.53 31.84
N SER A 31 -33.21 7.36 31.11
CA SER A 31 -32.70 8.49 30.33
C SER A 31 -33.61 8.61 29.12
N HIS A 32 -34.43 9.66 29.09
CA HIS A 32 -34.91 10.20 27.82
C HIS A 32 -33.68 10.61 27.02
N THR A 33 -33.19 9.69 26.20
CA THR A 33 -32.37 10.04 25.05
C THR A 33 -33.28 10.88 24.17
N ILE A 34 -32.89 12.12 23.92
CA ILE A 34 -33.47 12.88 22.82
C ILE A 34 -33.06 12.11 21.56
N GLU A 35 -33.97 11.27 21.09
CA GLU A 35 -33.94 10.73 19.74
C GLU A 35 -34.02 11.94 18.81
N GLY A 36 -32.84 12.33 18.29
CA GLY A 36 -32.77 13.04 17.03
C GLY A 36 -33.29 12.09 15.96
N GLN A 37 -34.62 12.02 15.85
CA GLN A 37 -35.32 11.37 14.76
C GLN A 37 -35.09 12.22 13.51
N GLY A 38 -33.96 11.96 12.86
CA GLY A 38 -33.67 12.31 11.49
C GLY A 38 -33.43 11.03 10.72
N GLU A 39 -34.50 10.28 10.46
CA GLU A 39 -34.48 9.28 9.39
C GLU A 39 -34.28 10.03 8.07
N GLY A 40 -33.08 9.90 7.51
CA GLY A 40 -32.75 10.46 6.22
C GLY A 40 -31.27 10.77 6.13
N ASP A 41 -30.50 9.76 5.73
CA ASP A 41 -29.22 9.96 5.02
C ASP A 41 -27.98 10.30 5.87
N THR A 42 -27.89 9.80 7.10
CA THR A 42 -26.62 9.83 7.87
C THR A 42 -26.02 8.43 8.00
N VAL A 43 -25.01 8.19 7.19
CA VAL A 43 -24.13 7.02 7.29
C VAL A 43 -23.25 7.11 8.54
N ALA A 44 -22.95 5.95 9.15
CA ALA A 44 -22.21 5.91 10.40
C ALA A 44 -20.79 6.46 10.21
N ALA A 45 -20.27 7.23 11.17
CA ALA A 45 -18.91 7.76 11.09
C ALA A 45 -17.83 6.66 10.93
N SER A 46 -18.09 5.47 11.46
CA SER A 46 -17.25 4.28 11.29
C SER A 46 -17.19 3.75 9.86
N GLU A 47 -18.17 4.08 9.02
CA GLU A 47 -18.20 3.73 7.59
C GLU A 47 -17.22 4.58 6.77
N PHE A 48 -16.80 5.73 7.33
CA PHE A 48 -15.74 6.58 6.80
C PHE A 48 -14.41 6.41 7.53
N GLU A 49 -14.31 5.48 8.49
CA GLU A 49 -12.99 5.15 9.03
C GLU A 49 -12.13 4.59 7.89
N PRO A 50 -10.89 5.09 7.70
CA PRO A 50 -10.03 4.60 6.64
C PRO A 50 -9.91 3.08 6.76
N GLN A 51 -10.32 2.37 5.71
CA GLN A 51 -10.49 0.93 5.76
C GLN A 51 -9.15 0.22 5.99
N GLY A 52 -8.87 -0.11 7.25
CA GLY A 52 -7.79 -0.98 7.67
C GLY A 52 -6.40 -0.37 7.48
N ALA A 53 -5.45 -0.85 8.29
CA ALA A 53 -4.04 -0.55 8.08
C ALA A 53 -3.67 -0.84 6.62
N GLU A 54 -3.20 0.18 5.89
CA GLU A 54 -2.69 0.02 4.53
C GLU A 54 -1.86 -1.26 4.46
N LYS A 55 -2.31 -2.22 3.65
CA LYS A 55 -1.62 -3.50 3.51
C LYS A 55 -0.27 -3.20 2.88
N LYS A 56 0.76 -3.08 3.71
CA LYS A 56 2.11 -2.68 3.32
C LYS A 56 2.55 -3.49 2.11
N LEU A 57 2.79 -2.83 0.98
CA LEU A 57 3.22 -3.49 -0.25
C LEU A 57 4.49 -4.30 0.03
N SER A 58 4.43 -5.60 -0.27
CA SER A 58 5.58 -6.50 -0.23
C SER A 58 5.88 -6.98 -1.64
N ILE A 59 7.14 -6.83 -2.07
CA ILE A 59 7.61 -7.26 -3.38
C ILE A 59 8.70 -8.32 -3.19
N ASP A 60 8.42 -9.55 -3.63
CA ASP A 60 9.39 -10.65 -3.67
C ASP A 60 9.88 -10.85 -5.11
N LEU A 61 11.08 -10.31 -5.39
CA LEU A 61 11.72 -10.41 -6.71
C LEU A 61 12.07 -11.85 -7.08
N ASN A 62 12.37 -12.71 -6.11
CA ASN A 62 12.67 -14.11 -6.38
C ASN A 62 11.41 -14.85 -6.85
N SER A 63 10.26 -14.57 -6.21
CA SER A 63 8.98 -15.16 -6.65
C SER A 63 8.57 -14.72 -8.06
N ILE A 64 8.93 -13.50 -8.47
CA ILE A 64 8.55 -12.93 -9.78
C ILE A 64 9.52 -13.39 -10.87
N THR A 65 10.81 -13.41 -10.59
CA THR A 65 11.86 -13.61 -11.61
C THR A 65 12.51 -14.99 -11.59
N SER A 66 12.23 -15.80 -10.57
CA SER A 66 12.93 -17.05 -10.26
C SER A 66 14.46 -16.90 -10.04
N VAL A 67 14.96 -15.66 -9.89
CA VAL A 67 16.37 -15.37 -9.59
C VAL A 67 16.49 -14.85 -8.16
N ARG A 68 17.46 -15.36 -7.41
CA ARG A 68 17.74 -14.90 -6.04
C ARG A 68 18.50 -13.57 -6.05
N PHE A 69 17.81 -12.50 -5.67
CA PHE A 69 18.37 -11.17 -5.48
C PHE A 69 19.13 -11.06 -4.14
N PRO A 70 20.15 -10.17 -4.05
CA PRO A 70 20.71 -9.73 -2.78
C PRO A 70 19.63 -9.06 -1.93
N LYS A 71 19.92 -8.82 -0.65
CA LYS A 71 18.97 -8.19 0.26
C LYS A 71 18.64 -6.75 -0.19
N TYR A 72 17.34 -6.44 -0.22
CA TYR A 72 16.81 -5.12 -0.59
C TYR A 72 15.67 -4.70 0.34
N LYS A 73 15.33 -3.41 0.29
CA LYS A 73 14.19 -2.82 0.99
C LYS A 73 13.37 -1.96 0.04
N LEU A 74 12.06 -1.90 0.29
CA LEU A 74 11.17 -0.96 -0.38
C LEU A 74 11.46 0.46 0.11
N SER A 75 11.87 1.34 -0.81
CA SER A 75 12.17 2.75 -0.52
C SER A 75 10.98 3.66 -0.82
N LYS A 76 10.34 3.47 -1.98
CA LYS A 76 9.16 4.21 -2.40
C LYS A 76 8.22 3.29 -3.15
N ALA A 77 6.91 3.46 -2.96
CA ALA A 77 5.88 2.90 -3.81
C ALA A 77 4.83 3.98 -4.08
N THR A 78 4.36 4.06 -5.32
CA THR A 78 3.30 4.98 -5.73
C THR A 78 2.26 4.19 -6.54
N PRO A 79 0.96 4.38 -6.28
CA PRO A 79 -0.08 3.80 -7.11
C PRO A 79 0.01 4.34 -8.55
N ILE A 80 -0.46 3.57 -9.53
CA ILE A 80 -0.55 3.99 -10.93
C ILE A 80 -2.02 4.21 -11.27
N ILE A 81 -2.38 5.49 -11.37
CA ILE A 81 -3.73 5.96 -11.67
C ILE A 81 -3.87 6.07 -13.20
N PRO A 82 -4.78 5.32 -13.84
CA PRO A 82 -5.05 5.49 -15.26
C PRO A 82 -5.92 6.73 -15.52
N ASP A 83 -5.57 7.52 -16.54
CA ASP A 83 -6.26 8.77 -16.93
C ASP A 83 -7.77 8.66 -17.20
N SER A 84 -8.30 7.44 -17.33
CA SER A 84 -9.71 7.17 -17.65
C SER A 84 -10.58 6.84 -16.43
N ILE A 85 -9.98 6.75 -15.24
CA ILE A 85 -10.70 6.46 -14.01
C ILE A 85 -10.51 7.64 -13.06
N SER A 86 -11.56 8.44 -12.92
CA SER A 86 -11.63 9.50 -11.91
C SER A 86 -11.96 8.89 -10.56
N MET A 87 -11.00 8.18 -9.95
CA MET A 87 -11.09 7.78 -8.54
C MET A 87 -10.64 8.94 -7.66
N ALA A 88 -11.28 9.10 -6.51
CA ALA A 88 -10.83 10.06 -5.52
C ALA A 88 -9.46 9.59 -4.98
N ALA A 89 -8.55 10.54 -4.72
CA ALA A 89 -7.16 10.23 -4.37
C ALA A 89 -7.02 9.43 -3.06
N ASP A 90 -8.08 9.37 -2.26
CA ASP A 90 -8.22 8.64 -1.01
C ASP A 90 -8.69 7.18 -1.18
N GLU A 91 -9.17 6.78 -2.37
CA GLU A 91 -9.63 5.41 -2.64
C GLU A 91 -8.57 4.52 -3.32
N GLU A 92 -7.49 5.11 -3.84
CA GLU A 92 -6.46 4.35 -4.56
C GLU A 92 -5.28 3.98 -3.66
N THR A 93 -5.18 2.69 -3.39
CA THR A 93 -4.08 2.12 -2.62
C THR A 93 -3.14 1.34 -3.52
N VAL A 94 -1.86 1.27 -3.15
CA VAL A 94 -0.85 0.43 -3.83
C VAL A 94 -1.26 -1.06 -3.84
N SER A 95 -2.14 -1.47 -2.92
CA SER A 95 -2.79 -2.78 -2.88
C SER A 95 -3.80 -3.06 -4.00
N SER A 96 -4.21 -2.04 -4.78
CA SER A 96 -5.07 -2.19 -5.97
C SER A 96 -4.43 -3.05 -7.07
N GLY A 97 -3.12 -3.28 -6.97
CA GLY A 97 -2.35 -4.07 -7.92
C GLY A 97 -1.72 -3.25 -9.03
N ASN A 98 -1.92 -1.93 -9.09
CA ASN A 98 -1.23 -1.05 -10.03
C ASN A 98 -0.24 -0.16 -9.29
N TYR A 99 1.06 -0.32 -9.53
CA TYR A 99 2.06 0.46 -8.80
C TYR A 99 3.40 0.59 -9.52
N ALA A 100 4.12 1.64 -9.17
CA ALA A 100 5.54 1.80 -9.40
C ALA A 100 6.27 1.84 -8.06
N ALA A 101 7.35 1.08 -7.94
CA ALA A 101 8.11 0.96 -6.72
C ALA A 101 9.62 1.04 -7.00
N THR A 102 10.35 1.63 -6.05
CA THR A 102 11.80 1.64 -6.01
C THR A 102 12.26 0.80 -4.84
N LEU A 103 13.01 -0.26 -5.15
CA LEU A 103 13.71 -1.08 -4.17
C LEU A 103 15.19 -0.66 -4.14
N ILE A 104 15.77 -0.66 -2.94
CA ILE A 104 17.19 -0.34 -2.72
C ILE A 104 17.87 -1.56 -2.13
N LEU A 105 18.90 -2.04 -2.83
CA LEU A 105 19.80 -3.08 -2.36
C LEU A 105 20.70 -2.54 -1.26
N ASP A 106 20.98 -3.35 -0.23
CA ASP A 106 21.85 -2.94 0.88
C ASP A 106 23.30 -2.67 0.39
N THR A 107 23.74 -3.38 -0.66
CA THR A 107 25.06 -3.22 -1.27
C THR A 107 25.00 -3.37 -2.80
N ILE A 108 26.04 -2.90 -3.50
CA ILE A 108 26.19 -3.15 -4.93
C ILE A 108 26.37 -4.67 -5.15
N PRO A 109 25.57 -5.30 -6.04
CA PRO A 109 25.69 -6.73 -6.30
C PRO A 109 27.06 -7.12 -6.83
N ASN A 110 27.54 -8.30 -6.44
CA ASN A 110 28.79 -8.87 -6.92
C ASN A 110 28.64 -9.46 -8.34
N LYS A 111 29.79 -9.85 -8.94
CA LYS A 111 29.82 -10.46 -10.27
C LYS A 111 28.94 -11.72 -10.35
N ASP A 112 28.96 -12.58 -9.35
CA ASP A 112 28.21 -13.83 -9.35
C ASP A 112 26.70 -13.62 -9.49
N PHE A 113 26.16 -12.53 -8.94
CA PHE A 113 24.75 -12.19 -9.13
C PHE A 113 24.44 -11.89 -10.60
N TYR A 114 25.28 -11.09 -11.26
CA TYR A 114 25.11 -10.78 -12.66
C TYR A 114 25.26 -12.03 -13.54
N ASP A 115 26.24 -12.88 -13.25
CA ASP A 115 26.42 -14.15 -13.97
C ASP A 115 25.19 -15.06 -13.85
N ARG A 116 24.51 -15.08 -12.68
CA ARG A 116 23.24 -15.82 -12.52
C ARG A 116 22.09 -15.23 -13.33
N VAL A 117 21.99 -13.90 -13.40
CA VAL A 117 20.97 -13.25 -14.24
C VAL A 117 21.25 -13.52 -15.71
N ASP A 118 22.51 -13.42 -16.14
CA ASP A 118 22.94 -13.74 -17.51
C ASP A 118 22.61 -15.20 -17.86
N ALA A 119 22.86 -16.15 -16.95
CA ALA A 119 22.50 -17.56 -17.13
C ALA A 119 20.97 -17.78 -17.19
N ALA A 120 20.20 -17.09 -16.34
CA ALA A 120 18.73 -17.16 -16.39
C ALA A 120 18.19 -16.64 -17.73
N ALA A 121 18.75 -15.54 -18.25
CA ALA A 121 18.33 -14.94 -19.51
C ALA A 121 18.64 -15.80 -20.75
N GLN A 122 19.54 -16.79 -20.65
CA GLN A 122 19.75 -17.77 -21.73
C GLN A 122 18.56 -18.70 -21.91
N HIS A 123 17.73 -18.87 -20.88
CA HIS A 123 16.61 -19.81 -20.87
C HIS A 123 15.23 -19.15 -20.69
N ASP A 124 15.19 -17.92 -20.18
CA ASP A 124 13.96 -17.16 -19.97
C ASP A 124 13.92 -15.89 -20.84
N THR A 125 13.03 -15.89 -21.83
CA THR A 125 12.82 -14.81 -22.79
C THR A 125 12.23 -13.54 -22.17
N CYS A 126 11.76 -13.60 -20.93
CA CYS A 126 11.29 -12.43 -20.19
C CYS A 126 12.44 -11.48 -19.85
N TRP A 127 13.70 -11.95 -19.88
CA TRP A 127 14.88 -11.13 -19.69
C TRP A 127 15.33 -10.45 -20.98
N SER A 128 15.64 -9.16 -20.87
CA SER A 128 16.35 -8.38 -21.88
C SER A 128 17.54 -7.70 -21.24
N ILE A 129 18.73 -7.95 -21.81
CA ILE A 129 20.00 -7.49 -21.25
C ILE A 129 20.65 -6.53 -22.23
N ASN A 130 20.97 -5.33 -21.73
CA ASN A 130 21.80 -4.35 -22.41
C ASN A 130 23.17 -4.28 -21.69
N LYS A 131 24.15 -3.65 -22.31
CA LYS A 131 25.46 -3.28 -21.75
C LYS A 131 25.37 -2.67 -20.34
N PHE A 132 24.33 -1.88 -20.07
CA PHE A 132 24.23 -1.10 -18.82
C PHE A 132 23.15 -1.59 -17.83
N ALA A 133 22.18 -2.40 -18.27
CA ALA A 133 21.02 -2.72 -17.44
C ALA A 133 20.37 -4.06 -17.82
N TYR A 134 19.65 -4.60 -16.85
CA TYR A 134 18.77 -5.75 -17.00
C TYR A 134 17.33 -5.27 -16.94
N THR A 135 16.51 -5.82 -17.81
CA THR A 135 15.05 -5.64 -17.82
C THR A 135 14.39 -7.00 -17.76
N TYR A 136 13.41 -7.16 -16.89
CA TYR A 136 12.55 -8.34 -16.84
C TYR A 136 11.11 -7.92 -17.12
N LEU A 137 10.46 -8.57 -18.09
CA LEU A 137 9.09 -8.31 -18.47
C LEU A 137 8.29 -9.61 -18.41
N HIS A 138 7.47 -9.79 -17.36
CA HIS A 138 6.76 -11.06 -17.09
C HIS A 138 5.27 -10.88 -16.82
N ARG A 139 4.44 -11.57 -17.62
CA ARG A 139 3.00 -11.59 -17.44
C ARG A 139 2.64 -12.58 -16.33
N ASP A 140 1.99 -12.08 -15.29
CA ASP A 140 1.61 -12.91 -14.14
C ASP A 140 0.41 -13.84 -14.47
N LYS A 141 0.06 -14.69 -13.50
CA LYS A 141 -1.06 -15.66 -13.64
C LYS A 141 -2.44 -14.99 -13.76
N GLN A 142 -2.57 -13.76 -13.27
CA GLN A 142 -3.81 -12.98 -13.33
C GLN A 142 -3.92 -12.17 -14.64
N GLY A 143 -2.88 -12.22 -15.48
CA GLY A 143 -2.78 -11.48 -16.74
C GLY A 143 -2.24 -10.06 -16.58
N GLY A 144 -1.82 -9.67 -15.38
CA GLY A 144 -1.05 -8.46 -15.11
C GLY A 144 0.37 -8.53 -15.65
N MET A 145 1.08 -7.43 -15.61
CA MET A 145 2.37 -7.25 -16.26
C MET A 145 3.37 -6.66 -15.28
N TYR A 146 4.40 -7.43 -14.95
CA TYR A 146 5.58 -6.94 -14.23
C TYR A 146 6.63 -6.40 -15.20
N LYS A 147 7.22 -5.27 -14.84
CA LYS A 147 8.46 -4.75 -15.42
C LYS A 147 9.45 -4.45 -14.31
N ILE A 148 10.60 -5.12 -14.32
CA ILE A 148 11.68 -4.91 -13.34
C ILE A 148 12.91 -4.41 -14.09
N VAL A 149 13.53 -3.32 -13.64
CA VAL A 149 14.72 -2.72 -14.28
C VAL A 149 15.77 -2.37 -13.25
N PHE A 150 17.02 -2.75 -13.50
CA PHE A 150 18.17 -2.35 -12.67
C PHE A 150 19.46 -2.28 -13.48
N SER A 151 20.40 -1.43 -13.05
CA SER A 151 21.66 -1.20 -13.74
C SER A 151 22.78 -2.12 -13.25
N LYS A 152 23.75 -2.41 -14.12
CA LYS A 152 25.01 -3.06 -13.72
C LYS A 152 25.79 -2.10 -12.81
N GLY A 153 26.12 -2.53 -11.60
CA GLY A 153 26.81 -1.71 -10.61
C GLY A 153 25.90 -0.75 -9.82
N GLY A 154 24.58 -0.79 -10.03
CA GLY A 154 23.61 0.00 -9.26
C GLY A 154 23.06 -0.73 -8.05
N THR A 155 22.51 0.02 -7.10
CA THR A 155 21.75 -0.52 -5.96
C THR A 155 20.24 -0.36 -6.11
N GLN A 156 19.77 0.40 -7.11
CA GLN A 156 18.35 0.66 -7.31
C GLN A 156 17.73 -0.35 -8.26
N ILE A 157 16.55 -0.83 -7.89
CA ILE A 157 15.70 -1.67 -8.73
C ILE A 157 14.34 -0.99 -8.85
N PHE A 158 13.92 -0.73 -10.07
CA PHE A 158 12.60 -0.21 -10.38
C PHE A 158 11.66 -1.35 -10.70
N VAL A 159 10.52 -1.40 -10.03
CA VAL A 159 9.48 -2.40 -10.24
C VAL A 159 8.20 -1.68 -10.62
N THR A 160 7.59 -2.08 -11.72
CA THR A 160 6.26 -1.65 -12.12
C THR A 160 5.39 -2.88 -12.24
N HIS A 161 4.19 -2.81 -11.68
CA HIS A 161 3.16 -3.80 -11.90
C HIS A 161 1.88 -3.09 -12.35
N VAL A 162 1.26 -3.63 -13.40
CA VAL A 162 -0.06 -3.20 -13.85
C VAL A 162 -0.95 -4.42 -14.03
N ASN A 163 -2.21 -4.30 -13.65
CA ASN A 163 -3.20 -5.36 -13.78
C ASN A 163 -3.52 -5.66 -15.26
N ARG A 164 -4.29 -6.72 -15.48
CA ARG A 164 -4.65 -7.19 -16.81
C ARG A 164 -5.32 -6.12 -17.68
N GLU A 165 -6.14 -5.27 -17.10
CA GLU A 165 -6.88 -4.25 -17.86
C GLU A 165 -5.95 -3.17 -18.40
N LEU A 166 -5.03 -2.66 -17.59
CA LEU A 166 -4.02 -1.72 -18.03
C LEU A 166 -2.96 -2.36 -18.94
N ALA A 167 -2.61 -3.63 -18.70
CA ALA A 167 -1.67 -4.37 -19.54
C ALA A 167 -2.18 -4.57 -20.98
N LYS A 168 -3.49 -4.73 -21.17
CA LYS A 168 -4.12 -4.81 -22.51
C LYS A 168 -4.01 -3.48 -23.26
N ILE A 169 -4.22 -2.35 -22.57
CA ILE A 169 -4.15 -1.02 -23.18
C ILE A 169 -2.71 -0.73 -23.63
N ALA A 170 -1.72 -1.05 -22.80
CA ALA A 170 -0.31 -0.85 -23.13
C ALA A 170 0.20 -1.71 -24.30
N THR A 171 -0.47 -2.83 -24.60
CA THR A 171 -0.09 -3.77 -25.67
C THR A 171 -0.95 -3.65 -26.93
N THR A 172 -2.00 -2.82 -26.91
CA THR A 172 -2.81 -2.52 -28.10
C THR A 172 -2.19 -1.33 -28.81
N PRO A 173 -1.58 -1.49 -30.00
CA PRO A 173 -1.10 -0.36 -30.77
C PRO A 173 -2.30 0.54 -31.07
N GLY A 174 -2.25 1.77 -30.59
CA GLY A 174 -3.27 2.77 -30.87
C GLY A 174 -3.47 2.84 -32.38
N LYS A 175 -4.72 2.62 -32.81
CA LYS A 175 -5.22 3.18 -34.08
C LYS A 175 -5.16 4.69 -33.92
N GLU A 176 -3.99 5.26 -34.18
CA GLU A 176 -3.86 6.68 -34.45
C GLU A 176 -4.73 6.97 -35.67
N LYS A 177 -5.88 7.60 -35.45
CA LYS A 177 -6.75 8.10 -36.51
C LYS A 177 -5.94 9.10 -37.30
N GLY A 178 -5.34 8.64 -38.40
CA GLY A 178 -4.71 9.48 -39.40
C GLY A 178 -5.69 10.56 -39.84
N LYS A 179 -5.44 11.77 -39.38
CA LYS A 179 -6.02 13.01 -39.91
C LYS A 179 -5.52 13.10 -41.34
N LYS A 180 -6.38 12.79 -42.32
CA LYS A 180 -6.07 12.97 -43.74
C LYS A 180 -5.87 14.46 -44.00
N ASP A 181 -4.62 14.89 -44.09
CA ASP A 181 -4.27 16.16 -44.72
C ASP A 181 -4.64 16.08 -46.21
N LYS A 182 -5.70 16.80 -46.55
CA LYS A 182 -6.14 17.02 -47.92
C LYS A 182 -5.19 18.00 -48.58
N LYS A 183 -4.07 17.50 -49.12
CA LYS A 183 -3.29 18.22 -50.15
C LYS A 183 -4.10 18.25 -51.44
N THR A 184 -4.87 19.31 -51.66
CA THR A 184 -5.32 19.66 -53.01
C THR A 184 -4.18 20.40 -53.69
N LYS A 185 -3.62 19.76 -54.73
CA LYS A 185 -2.70 20.37 -55.68
C LYS A 185 -3.38 20.30 -57.05
N ARG A 186 -3.83 21.44 -57.56
CA ARG A 186 -3.82 21.87 -58.96
C ARG A 186 -4.48 23.25 -59.06
#